data_AF-A0A9W7DLD0-F1
#
_entry.id   AF-A0A9W7DLD0-F1
#
_cell.length_a   1.000
_cell.length_b   1.000
_cell.length_c   1.000
_cell.angle_alpha   90.00
_cell.angle_beta   90.00
_cell.angle_gamma   90.00
#
_symmetry.space_group_name_H-M   'P 1'
#
loop_
_entity.id
_entity.type
_entity.pdbx_description
1 polymer ?
#
loop_
_entity_poly.entity_id
_entity_poly.type
_entity_poly.pdbx_seq_one_letter_code
_entity_poly.pdbx_strand_id
1 'polypeptide(L)'
;MFQTALVNSPQIAIFTELDLPGEDSTAYREVLEAMAAHDYHPHPASLAGKRVGIFFEETFFNGLTDFAANELVASLPVRSQPYVTDCQFWFDSQHYHLVGVYGSSIENGTQLNNLTQVLKKDFYDDLIKTLKETNLPDLIMAGDWNTAADEEANRCSSDSDWKHYVSEI
;
A
#
# COMPACT_ATOMS: atom_id res chain seq x y z
N MET A 1 4.31 -17.47 -15.04
CA MET A 1 5.76 -17.30 -15.33
C MET A 1 6.05 -15.81 -15.24
N PHE A 2 6.33 -15.32 -14.03
CA PHE A 2 6.72 -13.92 -13.80
C PHE A 2 8.19 -13.78 -14.20
N GLN A 3 8.45 -13.54 -15.49
CA GLN A 3 9.82 -13.42 -15.98
C GLN A 3 9.89 -12.33 -17.05
N THR A 4 9.50 -11.11 -16.69
CA THR A 4 9.73 -9.92 -17.51
C THR A 4 9.73 -8.68 -16.63
N ALA A 5 10.82 -7.88 -16.75
CA ALA A 5 11.05 -6.55 -16.17
C ALA A 5 11.75 -6.45 -14.80
N LEU A 6 12.97 -6.96 -14.68
CA LEU A 6 13.98 -6.40 -13.76
C LEU A 6 15.14 -5.83 -14.59
N VAL A 7 14.85 -4.81 -15.41
CA VAL A 7 15.90 -4.06 -16.13
C VAL A 7 16.51 -2.98 -15.22
N ASN A 8 15.84 -2.66 -14.11
CA ASN A 8 16.36 -1.94 -12.95
C ASN A 8 15.82 -2.66 -11.70
N SER A 9 16.67 -3.07 -10.75
CA SER A 9 16.19 -3.62 -9.48
C SER A 9 15.72 -2.47 -8.57
N PRO A 10 14.41 -2.29 -8.35
CA PRO A 10 13.91 -1.17 -7.55
C PRO A 10 14.30 -1.34 -6.08
N GLN A 11 14.63 -0.26 -5.37
CA GLN A 11 14.96 -0.34 -3.93
C GLN A 11 13.75 -0.78 -3.08
N ILE A 12 12.54 -0.49 -3.56
CA ILE A 12 11.27 -0.75 -2.89
C ILE A 12 10.31 -1.33 -3.92
N ALA A 13 9.64 -2.43 -3.58
CA ALA A 13 8.57 -3.02 -4.37
C ALA A 13 7.28 -3.09 -3.54
N ILE A 14 6.16 -2.69 -4.14
CA ILE A 14 4.85 -2.73 -3.51
C ILE A 14 3.96 -3.66 -4.32
N PHE A 15 3.34 -4.62 -3.65
CA PHE A 15 2.41 -5.56 -4.23
C PHE A 15 1.03 -5.38 -3.60
N THR A 16 -0.01 -5.48 -4.42
CA THR A 16 -1.40 -5.50 -3.99
C THR A 16 -2.01 -6.88 -4.21
N GLU A 17 -3.15 -7.14 -3.57
CA GLU A 17 -3.86 -8.42 -3.57
C GLU A 17 -3.05 -9.61 -3.02
N LEU A 18 -2.08 -9.35 -2.13
CA LEU A 18 -1.26 -10.40 -1.54
C LEU A 18 -2.07 -11.39 -0.68
N ASP A 19 -3.19 -10.96 -0.12
CA ASP A 19 -4.09 -11.80 0.66
C ASP A 19 -4.97 -12.72 -0.18
N LEU A 20 -4.90 -12.67 -1.52
CA LEU A 20 -5.74 -13.47 -2.41
C LEU A 20 -4.95 -14.56 -3.15
N PRO A 21 -5.45 -15.82 -3.15
CA PRO A 21 -6.70 -16.29 -2.53
C PRO A 21 -6.61 -16.61 -1.02
N GLY A 22 -5.52 -16.26 -0.35
CA GLY A 22 -5.30 -16.44 1.09
C GLY A 22 -3.81 -16.45 1.41
N GLU A 23 -3.44 -16.23 2.66
CA GLU A 23 -2.03 -16.22 3.10
C GLU A 23 -1.36 -17.59 3.01
N ASP A 24 -2.16 -18.66 3.07
CA ASP A 24 -1.70 -20.03 2.84
C ASP A 24 -1.74 -20.42 1.35
N SER A 25 -2.08 -19.49 0.46
CA SER A 25 -2.14 -19.77 -0.96
C SER A 25 -0.75 -20.05 -1.53
N THR A 26 -0.70 -20.89 -2.56
CA THR A 26 0.52 -21.11 -3.33
C THR A 26 1.04 -19.81 -3.95
N ALA A 27 0.15 -18.94 -4.44
CA ALA A 27 0.54 -17.68 -5.06
C ALA A 27 1.27 -16.73 -4.09
N TYR A 28 0.76 -16.58 -2.86
CA TYR A 28 1.43 -15.75 -1.85
C TYR A 28 2.83 -16.27 -1.52
N ARG A 29 2.98 -17.60 -1.33
CA ARG A 29 4.28 -18.23 -1.10
C ARG A 29 5.24 -18.07 -2.27
N GLU A 30 4.75 -18.21 -3.51
CA GLU A 30 5.54 -17.99 -4.71
C GLU A 30 6.06 -16.54 -4.81
N VAL A 31 5.27 -15.54 -4.40
CA VAL A 31 5.74 -14.15 -4.33
C VAL A 31 6.84 -14.01 -3.29
N LEU A 32 6.65 -14.53 -2.06
CA LEU A 32 7.69 -14.46 -1.02
C LEU A 32 8.98 -15.16 -1.45
N GLU A 33 8.88 -16.33 -2.07
CA GLU A 33 10.03 -17.08 -2.60
C GLU A 33 10.74 -16.33 -3.74
N ALA A 34 9.98 -15.74 -4.68
CA ALA A 34 10.53 -14.96 -5.77
C ALA A 34 11.25 -13.70 -5.26
N MET A 35 10.66 -12.97 -4.32
CA MET A 35 11.25 -11.77 -3.73
C MET A 35 12.53 -12.12 -2.94
N ALA A 36 12.51 -13.19 -2.15
CA ALA A 36 13.68 -13.66 -1.42
C ALA A 36 14.82 -14.11 -2.37
N ALA A 37 14.50 -14.69 -3.53
CA ALA A 37 15.51 -15.05 -4.54
C ALA A 37 16.18 -13.84 -5.21
N HIS A 38 15.66 -12.63 -4.97
CA HIS A 38 16.18 -11.36 -5.47
C HIS A 38 16.65 -10.43 -4.34
N ASP A 39 16.95 -10.98 -3.15
CA ASP A 39 17.45 -10.23 -1.98
C ASP A 39 16.48 -9.15 -1.49
N TYR A 40 15.17 -9.42 -1.55
CA TYR A 40 14.14 -8.57 -0.95
C TYR A 40 13.62 -9.15 0.36
N HIS A 41 13.34 -8.26 1.31
CA HIS A 41 12.70 -8.59 2.58
C HIS A 41 11.32 -7.94 2.69
N PRO A 42 10.28 -8.69 3.09
CA PRO A 42 8.98 -8.09 3.38
C PRO A 42 9.09 -7.19 4.62
N HIS A 43 8.41 -6.05 4.56
CA HIS A 43 8.16 -5.23 5.73
C HIS A 43 7.41 -6.06 6.80
N PRO A 44 7.75 -5.96 8.09
CA PRO A 44 7.12 -6.79 9.13
C PRO A 44 5.60 -6.67 9.23
N ALA A 45 5.04 -5.50 8.87
CA ALA A 45 3.60 -5.30 8.82
C ALA A 45 2.95 -5.66 7.48
N SER A 46 3.72 -6.10 6.48
CA SER A 46 3.22 -6.65 5.22
C SER A 46 2.79 -8.11 5.34
N LEU A 47 2.65 -8.62 6.57
CA LEU A 47 2.37 -10.01 6.88
C LEU A 47 1.11 -10.12 7.76
N ALA A 48 0.34 -11.20 7.57
CA ALA A 48 -0.89 -11.54 8.30
C ALA A 48 -2.10 -10.61 8.05
N GLY A 49 -2.97 -11.01 7.12
CA GLY A 49 -4.28 -10.44 6.79
C GLY A 49 -4.24 -9.13 5.99
N LYS A 50 -3.12 -8.84 5.31
CA LYS A 50 -2.95 -7.60 4.52
C LYS A 50 -3.06 -7.85 3.02
N ARG A 51 -3.77 -6.95 2.34
CA ARG A 51 -3.90 -6.94 0.87
C ARG A 51 -2.71 -6.25 0.20
N VAL A 52 -1.90 -5.53 0.97
CA VAL A 52 -0.74 -4.78 0.46
C VAL A 52 0.51 -5.28 1.14
N GLY A 53 1.58 -5.47 0.37
CA GLY A 53 2.91 -5.73 0.92
C GLY A 53 3.97 -4.81 0.34
N ILE A 54 4.89 -4.42 1.20
CA ILE A 54 6.04 -3.59 0.90
C ILE A 54 7.28 -4.46 1.10
N PHE A 55 8.15 -4.46 0.11
CA PHE A 55 9.39 -5.21 0.10
C PHE A 55 10.56 -4.26 -0.15
N PHE A 56 11.64 -4.46 0.59
CA PHE A 56 12.85 -3.67 0.47
C PHE A 56 14.00 -4.54 -0.03
N GLU A 57 14.77 -4.04 -0.98
CA GLU A 57 16.05 -4.66 -1.36
C GLU A 57 17.01 -4.60 -0.15
N GLU A 58 17.77 -5.67 0.07
CA GLU A 58 18.58 -5.90 1.29
C GLU A 58 19.58 -4.77 1.55
N THR A 59 20.32 -4.33 0.54
CA THR A 59 21.33 -3.27 0.70
C THR A 59 20.68 -1.95 1.08
N PHE A 60 19.58 -1.59 0.41
CA PHE A 60 18.80 -0.41 0.73
C PHE A 60 18.22 -0.50 2.16
N PHE A 61 17.61 -1.62 2.52
CA PHE A 61 17.03 -1.84 3.86
C PHE A 61 18.06 -1.67 4.97
N ASN A 62 19.26 -2.24 4.78
CA ASN A 62 20.37 -2.13 5.73
C ASN A 62 20.91 -0.69 5.88
N GLY A 63 20.61 0.20 4.93
CA GLY A 63 20.95 1.62 4.99
C GLY A 63 19.90 2.50 5.69
N LEU A 64 18.72 1.96 6.02
CA LEU A 64 17.64 2.72 6.67
C LEU A 64 17.88 2.85 8.18
N THR A 65 17.47 3.98 8.75
CA THR A 65 17.47 4.19 10.21
C THR A 65 16.08 4.59 10.72
N ASP A 66 15.85 4.40 12.02
CA ASP A 66 14.58 4.70 12.72
C ASP A 66 13.34 4.16 12.01
N PHE A 67 13.47 2.92 11.53
CA PHE A 67 12.40 2.22 10.85
C PHE A 67 11.25 1.91 11.81
N ALA A 68 10.06 2.44 11.54
CA ALA A 68 8.84 2.16 12.30
C ALA A 68 7.68 1.81 11.35
N ALA A 69 6.73 1.05 11.88
CA ALA A 69 5.63 0.47 11.12
C ALA A 69 4.27 0.84 11.74
N ASN A 70 3.23 0.89 10.92
CA ASN A 70 1.83 0.97 11.34
C ASN A 70 1.39 2.26 12.06
N GLU A 71 2.03 3.41 11.86
CA GLU A 71 1.54 4.65 12.46
C GLU A 71 0.20 5.10 11.83
N LEU A 72 0.13 5.06 10.50
CA LEU A 72 -1.10 5.37 9.77
C LEU A 72 -2.14 4.25 9.96
N VAL A 73 -1.72 2.99 9.78
CA VAL A 73 -2.61 1.82 9.87
C VAL A 73 -3.24 1.68 11.25
N ALA A 74 -2.52 1.94 12.35
CA ALA A 74 -3.10 1.89 13.68
C ALA A 74 -4.20 2.95 13.91
N SER A 75 -4.17 4.03 13.13
CA SER A 75 -5.13 5.12 13.19
C SER A 75 -6.33 4.92 12.25
N LEU A 76 -6.30 3.90 11.37
CA LEU A 76 -7.42 3.55 10.50
C LEU A 76 -8.46 2.67 11.24
N PRO A 77 -9.76 2.79 10.88
CA PRO A 77 -10.76 1.82 11.30
C PRO A 77 -10.34 0.39 10.92
N VAL A 78 -10.58 -0.58 11.80
CA VAL A 78 -10.16 -1.99 11.63
C VAL A 78 -10.56 -2.57 10.27
N ARG A 79 -11.72 -2.18 9.73
CA ARG A 79 -12.20 -2.62 8.41
C ARG A 79 -11.31 -2.18 7.23
N SER A 80 -10.60 -1.08 7.39
CA SER A 80 -9.80 -0.41 6.35
C SER A 80 -8.31 -0.76 6.47
N GLN A 81 -7.88 -1.26 7.63
CA GLN A 81 -6.50 -1.66 7.90
C GLN A 81 -5.93 -2.72 6.93
N PRO A 82 -6.68 -3.72 6.43
CA PRO A 82 -6.14 -4.68 5.47
C PRO A 82 -5.67 -4.04 4.15
N TYR A 83 -6.25 -2.91 3.77
CA TYR A 83 -6.06 -2.25 2.48
C TYR A 83 -4.87 -1.27 2.46
N VAL A 84 -4.19 -1.13 3.61
CA VAL A 84 -3.07 -0.21 3.79
C VAL A 84 -1.95 -0.92 4.54
N THR A 85 -0.72 -0.68 4.09
CA THR A 85 0.49 -0.93 4.88
C THR A 85 1.30 0.35 4.88
N ASP A 86 1.79 0.78 6.04
CA ASP A 86 2.66 1.94 6.14
C ASP A 86 3.93 1.65 6.95
N CYS A 87 4.95 2.43 6.63
CA CYS A 87 6.19 2.48 7.37
C CYS A 87 6.82 3.87 7.25
N GLN A 88 7.68 4.19 8.19
CA GLN A 88 8.53 5.37 8.13
C GLN A 88 9.98 4.98 8.36
N PHE A 89 10.86 5.73 7.74
CA PHE A 89 12.30 5.49 7.82
C PHE A 89 13.06 6.76 7.47
N TRP A 90 14.32 6.80 7.89
CA TRP A 90 15.28 7.81 7.47
C TRP A 90 16.22 7.25 6.41
N PHE A 91 16.45 8.03 5.37
CA PHE A 91 17.42 7.76 4.31
C PHE A 91 18.07 9.06 3.88
N ASP A 92 19.40 9.11 3.84
CA ASP A 92 20.18 10.30 3.45
C ASP A 92 19.75 11.61 4.18
N SER A 93 19.55 11.52 5.50
CA SER A 93 19.08 12.63 6.36
C SER A 93 17.67 13.17 6.07
N GLN A 94 16.92 12.50 5.20
CA GLN A 94 15.52 12.79 4.94
C GLN A 94 14.64 11.75 5.65
N HIS A 95 13.57 12.21 6.27
CA HIS A 95 12.54 11.34 6.82
C HIS A 95 11.53 11.05 5.72
N TYR A 96 11.10 9.79 5.58
CA TYR A 96 10.09 9.38 4.63
C TYR A 96 8.98 8.62 5.33
N HIS A 97 7.74 8.84 4.89
CA HIS A 97 6.61 8.01 5.27
C HIS A 97 6.07 7.33 4.01
N LEU A 98 6.24 6.02 3.91
CA LEU A 98 5.83 5.21 2.76
C LEU A 98 4.54 4.47 3.07
N VAL A 99 3.54 4.64 2.21
CA VAL A 99 2.22 4.01 2.32
C VAL A 99 1.91 3.23 1.07
N GLY A 100 1.77 1.92 1.23
CA GLY A 100 1.19 1.03 0.25
C GLY A 100 -0.34 1.03 0.36
N VAL A 101 -1.04 1.18 -0.76
CA VAL A 101 -2.51 1.22 -0.82
C VAL A 101 -3.07 0.21 -1.81
N TYR A 102 -4.14 -0.47 -1.42
CA TYR A 102 -5.04 -1.15 -2.34
C TYR A 102 -6.44 -0.54 -2.18
N GLY A 103 -6.90 0.23 -3.17
CA GLY A 103 -8.27 0.73 -3.19
C GLY A 103 -9.23 -0.44 -3.32
N SER A 104 -10.27 -0.48 -2.50
CA SER A 104 -11.29 -1.54 -2.64
C SER A 104 -11.98 -1.44 -4.01
N SER A 105 -12.02 -2.55 -4.75
CA SER A 105 -12.75 -2.67 -6.02
C SER A 105 -14.25 -2.91 -5.83
N ILE A 106 -14.73 -2.97 -4.57
CA ILE A 106 -16.13 -3.15 -4.24
C ILE A 106 -16.87 -1.82 -4.44
N GLU A 107 -17.49 -1.71 -5.61
CA GLU A 107 -18.48 -0.69 -5.93
C GLU A 107 -19.89 -1.20 -5.56
N ASN A 108 -20.74 -0.28 -5.10
CA ASN A 108 -22.11 -0.52 -4.61
C ASN A 108 -22.72 -1.89 -4.96
N GLY A 109 -22.94 -2.73 -3.94
CA GLY A 109 -23.87 -3.86 -4.03
C GLY A 109 -23.37 -5.16 -4.68
N THR A 110 -22.09 -5.28 -5.08
CA THR A 110 -21.56 -6.57 -5.58
C THR A 110 -20.59 -7.19 -4.58
N GLN A 111 -21.04 -8.23 -3.88
CA GLN A 111 -20.27 -8.96 -2.88
C GLN A 111 -19.26 -9.90 -3.54
N LEU A 112 -18.00 -9.86 -3.08
CA LEU A 112 -17.02 -10.92 -3.29
C LEU A 112 -16.84 -11.66 -1.96
N ASN A 113 -17.20 -12.95 -1.91
CA ASN A 113 -17.24 -13.73 -0.67
C ASN A 113 -15.85 -13.83 0.01
N ASN A 114 -15.82 -13.76 1.36
CA ASN A 114 -14.72 -14.08 2.29
C ASN A 114 -13.67 -13.01 2.69
N LEU A 115 -13.88 -11.72 2.42
CA LEU A 115 -12.97 -10.66 2.89
C LEU A 115 -13.64 -9.71 3.88
N THR A 116 -12.85 -9.02 4.71
CA THR A 116 -13.32 -7.82 5.42
C THR A 116 -13.67 -6.77 4.36
N GLN A 117 -14.94 -6.70 4.00
CA GLN A 117 -15.43 -5.84 2.91
C GLN A 117 -15.57 -4.41 3.40
N VAL A 118 -14.85 -3.49 2.77
CA VAL A 118 -15.06 -2.04 2.90
C VAL A 118 -15.49 -1.52 1.53
N LEU A 119 -16.55 -0.72 1.46
CA LEU A 119 -16.92 -0.06 0.21
C LEU A 119 -15.79 0.85 -0.22
N LYS A 120 -15.51 0.93 -1.53
CA LYS A 120 -14.50 1.83 -2.11
C LYS A 120 -14.59 3.25 -1.54
N LYS A 121 -15.81 3.80 -1.46
CA LYS A 121 -16.05 5.12 -0.89
C LYS A 121 -15.67 5.21 0.59
N ASP A 122 -16.14 4.26 1.41
CA ASP A 122 -15.88 4.28 2.86
C ASP A 122 -14.38 4.14 3.16
N PHE A 123 -13.67 3.33 2.37
CA PHE A 123 -12.23 3.19 2.47
C PHE A 123 -11.51 4.52 2.25
N TYR A 124 -11.85 5.25 1.20
CA TYR A 124 -11.24 6.56 0.94
C TYR A 124 -11.62 7.60 1.97
N ASP A 125 -12.89 7.64 2.39
CA ASP A 125 -13.33 8.57 3.43
C ASP A 125 -12.56 8.33 4.74
N ASP A 126 -12.36 7.06 5.12
CA ASP A 126 -11.53 6.67 6.26
C ASP A 126 -10.06 7.11 6.06
N LEU A 127 -9.45 6.79 4.91
CA LEU A 127 -8.06 7.08 4.61
C LEU A 127 -7.76 8.59 4.63
N ILE A 128 -8.60 9.41 3.96
CA ILE A 128 -8.42 10.86 3.89
C ILE A 128 -8.56 11.50 5.26
N LYS A 129 -9.57 11.07 6.03
CA LYS A 129 -9.76 11.57 7.38
C LYS A 129 -8.52 11.29 8.22
N THR A 130 -8.01 10.06 8.20
CA THR A 130 -6.82 9.69 8.97
C THR A 130 -5.59 10.48 8.50
N LEU A 131 -5.33 10.58 7.18
CA LEU A 131 -4.20 11.36 6.65
C LEU A 131 -4.22 12.83 7.11
N LYS A 132 -5.40 13.45 7.16
CA LYS A 132 -5.57 14.83 7.67
C LYS A 132 -5.27 14.96 9.17
N GLU A 133 -5.48 13.89 9.93
CA GLU A 133 -5.28 13.87 11.40
C GLU A 133 -3.84 13.47 11.78
N THR A 134 -3.15 12.66 10.99
CA THR A 134 -1.84 12.07 11.34
C THR A 134 -0.63 12.96 11.04
N ASN A 135 -0.76 14.02 10.23
CA ASN A 135 0.34 14.94 9.85
C ASN A 135 1.66 14.22 9.50
N LEU A 136 1.69 13.57 8.34
CA LEU A 136 2.82 12.75 7.88
C LEU A 136 3.74 13.58 6.96
N PRO A 137 4.96 13.95 7.41
CA PRO A 137 5.93 14.63 6.54
C PRO A 137 6.44 13.68 5.46
N ASP A 138 6.74 14.24 4.27
CA ASP A 138 7.39 13.53 3.15
C ASP A 138 6.75 12.19 2.80
N LEU A 139 5.43 12.25 2.63
CA LEU A 139 4.56 11.12 2.33
C LEU A 139 4.74 10.64 0.88
N ILE A 140 5.04 9.36 0.73
CA ILE A 140 5.04 8.63 -0.54
C ILE A 140 3.90 7.61 -0.49
N MET A 141 2.92 7.73 -1.38
CA MET A 141 1.82 6.77 -1.49
C MET A 141 1.86 6.07 -2.85
N ALA A 142 1.77 4.75 -2.85
CA ALA A 142 1.75 3.98 -4.08
C ALA A 142 0.96 2.68 -3.95
N GLY A 143 0.45 2.19 -5.07
CA GLY A 143 -0.29 0.94 -5.16
C GLY A 143 -1.42 1.02 -6.17
N ASP A 144 -2.31 0.04 -6.12
CA ASP A 144 -3.49 0.00 -6.99
C ASP A 144 -4.62 0.78 -6.32
N TRP A 145 -4.87 1.98 -6.82
CA TRP A 145 -5.93 2.83 -6.31
C TRP A 145 -7.31 2.33 -6.74
N ASN A 146 -7.47 1.49 -7.76
CA ASN A 146 -8.78 1.13 -8.31
C ASN A 146 -9.64 2.35 -8.72
N THR A 147 -9.05 3.50 -9.04
CA THR A 147 -9.79 4.68 -9.53
C THR A 147 -10.20 4.49 -11.00
N ALA A 148 -11.46 4.79 -11.33
CA ALA A 148 -11.86 4.90 -12.74
C ALA A 148 -11.43 6.28 -13.29
N ALA A 149 -11.00 6.34 -14.55
CA ALA A 149 -10.44 7.55 -15.17
C ALA A 149 -11.41 8.77 -15.18
N ASP A 150 -12.71 8.52 -15.10
CA ASP A 150 -13.77 9.51 -15.01
C ASP A 150 -14.14 9.92 -13.56
N GLU A 151 -13.77 9.12 -12.55
CA GLU A 151 -13.88 9.50 -11.14
C GLU A 151 -12.77 10.49 -10.74
N GLU A 152 -11.56 10.35 -11.28
CA GLU A 152 -10.46 11.32 -11.09
C GLU A 152 -10.82 12.69 -11.68
N ALA A 153 -11.36 12.73 -12.89
CA ALA A 153 -11.75 13.99 -13.54
C ALA A 153 -12.86 14.75 -12.78
N ASN A 154 -13.81 14.02 -12.20
CA ASN A 154 -14.92 14.64 -11.46
C ASN A 154 -14.54 15.00 -10.02
N ARG A 155 -13.71 14.20 -9.32
CA ARG A 155 -13.32 14.48 -7.92
C ARG A 155 -12.19 15.50 -7.79
N CYS A 156 -11.25 15.54 -8.74
CA CYS A 156 -10.21 16.58 -8.81
C CYS A 156 -10.76 17.98 -9.16
N SER A 157 -12.03 18.07 -9.60
CA SER A 157 -12.65 19.33 -10.00
C SER A 157 -13.42 20.05 -8.88
N SER A 158 -13.85 19.34 -7.83
CA SER A 158 -14.74 19.90 -6.79
C SER A 158 -14.12 20.03 -5.39
N ASP A 159 -13.08 19.26 -5.07
CA ASP A 159 -12.36 19.36 -3.79
C ASP A 159 -10.90 19.72 -4.04
N SER A 160 -10.49 20.91 -3.59
CA SER A 160 -9.10 21.40 -3.69
C SER A 160 -8.08 20.50 -2.99
N ASP A 161 -8.54 19.67 -2.05
CA ASP A 161 -7.68 18.85 -1.18
C ASP A 161 -7.11 17.62 -1.89
N TRP A 162 -7.79 17.07 -2.91
CA TRP A 162 -7.34 15.87 -3.63
C TRP A 162 -6.15 16.14 -4.56
N LYS A 163 -6.01 17.38 -5.05
CA LYS A 163 -4.91 17.77 -5.94
C LYS A 163 -3.52 17.62 -5.30
N HIS A 164 -3.45 17.54 -3.98
CA HIS A 164 -2.19 17.38 -3.26
C HIS A 164 -1.74 15.91 -3.09
N TYR A 165 -2.62 14.93 -3.28
CA TYR A 165 -2.33 13.51 -3.01
C TYR A 165 -2.25 12.63 -4.26
N VAL A 166 -2.81 13.08 -5.39
CA VAL A 166 -2.93 12.29 -6.64
C VAL A 166 -2.14 12.90 -7.81
N SER A 167 -1.39 13.99 -7.60
CA SER A 167 -0.64 14.60 -8.70
C SER A 167 0.56 13.74 -9.11
N GLU A 168 0.33 12.95 -10.17
CA GLU A 168 1.28 12.44 -11.17
C GLU A 168 2.36 11.47 -10.65
N ILE A 169 2.03 10.17 -10.71
CA ILE A 169 2.98 9.11 -11.10
C ILE A 169 2.92 8.97 -12.62
#